data_AF-A0A3B0CMA5-F1
#
_entry.id   AF-A0A3B0CMA5-F1
#
_cell.length_a   1.000
_cell.length_b   1.000
_cell.length_c   1.000
_cell.angle_alpha   90.00
_cell.angle_beta   90.00
_cell.angle_gamma   90.00
#
_symmetry.space_group_name_H-M   'P 1'
#
loop_
_entity.id
_entity.type
_entity.pdbx_description
1 polymer ?
#
loop_
_entity_poly.entity_id
_entity_poly.type
_entity_poly.pdbx_seq_one_letter_code
_entity_poly.pdbx_strand_id
1 'polypeptide(L)'
;MERLCTWKRAIVTIMLLTAVVGVLPGQRAWSSPPPCDPAESGAGAAEPYDPAYSRQLVSQIAYSDASSGRFLGSPSLVRVNETTLLASHDYFGASDPNRQTTVYRSVDNGATWAVSAELDRMYWSNLFVLNGNVYLLG
;
A
#
# COMPACT_ATOMS: atom_id res chain seq x y z
N MET A 1 -50.23 4.16 46.33
CA MET A 1 -48.75 4.09 46.35
C MET A 1 -48.37 2.79 45.69
N GLU A 2 -48.00 2.82 44.42
CA GLU A 2 -47.36 1.68 43.75
C GLU A 2 -46.66 2.21 42.50
N ARG A 3 -45.34 2.04 42.52
CA ARG A 3 -44.40 2.40 41.46
C ARG A 3 -44.23 1.17 40.55
N LEU A 4 -43.67 1.43 39.36
CA LEU A 4 -42.97 0.49 38.47
C LEU A 4 -43.85 -0.37 37.55
N CYS A 5 -44.20 0.12 36.34
CA CYS A 5 -44.20 -0.70 35.10
C CYS A 5 -44.51 0.11 33.82
N THR A 6 -43.65 1.07 33.43
CA THR A 6 -43.86 1.86 32.18
C THR A 6 -42.76 1.69 31.13
N TRP A 7 -41.88 0.69 31.27
CA TRP A 7 -40.73 0.52 30.37
C TRP A 7 -40.84 -0.63 29.35
N LYS A 8 -41.94 -1.39 29.31
CA LYS A 8 -42.10 -2.53 28.38
C LYS A 8 -42.95 -2.28 27.14
N ARG A 9 -43.37 -1.04 26.85
CA ARG A 9 -44.30 -0.73 25.74
C ARG A 9 -43.68 -0.11 24.47
N ALA A 10 -42.37 0.13 24.43
CA ALA A 10 -41.74 0.79 23.27
C ALA A 10 -40.93 -0.14 22.34
N ILE A 11 -40.84 -1.44 22.62
CA ILE A 11 -39.91 -2.35 21.92
C ILE A 11 -40.56 -3.13 20.76
N VAL A 12 -41.88 -3.05 20.54
CA VAL A 12 -42.59 -3.96 19.61
C VAL A 12 -43.15 -3.27 18.37
N THR A 13 -42.76 -2.04 18.06
CA THR A 13 -43.21 -1.39 16.81
C THR A 13 -42.09 -0.53 16.23
N ILE A 14 -41.18 -1.16 15.50
CA ILE A 14 -40.47 -0.68 14.29
C ILE A 14 -39.73 -1.94 13.77
N MET A 15 -40.50 -2.85 13.17
CA MET A 15 -40.00 -3.79 12.16
C MET A 15 -40.38 -3.21 10.79
N LEU A 16 -39.54 -3.46 9.80
CA LEU A 16 -39.61 -3.04 8.39
C LEU A 16 -39.07 -1.63 8.08
N LEU A 17 -37.75 -1.51 8.11
CA LEU A 17 -37.03 -0.69 7.14
C LEU A 17 -36.25 -1.66 6.24
N THR A 18 -36.81 -1.90 5.07
CA THR A 18 -36.20 -2.58 3.93
C THR A 18 -34.87 -1.89 3.60
N ALA A 19 -33.77 -2.64 3.69
CA ALA A 19 -32.51 -2.24 3.10
C ALA A 19 -32.66 -2.25 1.57
N VAL A 20 -33.04 -1.10 1.01
CA VAL A 20 -32.80 -0.83 -0.41
C VAL A 20 -31.31 -0.57 -0.53
N VAL A 21 -30.54 -1.64 -0.76
CA VAL A 21 -29.17 -1.53 -1.25
C VAL A 21 -29.29 -0.99 -2.67
N GLY A 22 -29.25 0.33 -2.80
CA GLY A 22 -29.12 0.99 -4.08
C GLY A 22 -27.77 0.59 -4.68
N VAL A 23 -27.80 -0.26 -5.70
CA VAL A 23 -26.65 -0.49 -6.58
C VAL A 23 -26.35 0.84 -7.26
N LEU A 24 -25.23 1.47 -6.90
CA LEU A 24 -24.74 2.65 -7.59
C LEU A 24 -24.43 2.27 -9.05
N PRO A 25 -24.99 2.97 -10.06
CA PRO A 25 -24.63 2.73 -11.45
C PRO A 25 -23.15 3.11 -11.64
N GLY A 26 -22.31 2.14 -11.95
CA GLY A 26 -20.88 2.34 -12.20
C GLY A 26 -19.95 1.32 -11.55
N GLN A 27 -20.44 0.46 -10.64
CA GLN A 27 -19.64 -0.67 -10.18
C GLN A 27 -19.70 -1.80 -11.21
N ARG A 28 -18.69 -1.89 -12.08
CA ARG A 28 -18.40 -3.16 -12.76
C ARG A 28 -18.03 -4.15 -11.67
N ALA A 29 -18.87 -5.16 -11.48
CA ALA A 29 -18.52 -6.31 -10.68
C ALA A 29 -17.15 -6.83 -11.16
N TRP A 30 -16.25 -7.08 -10.22
CA TRP A 30 -15.00 -7.76 -10.50
C TRP A 30 -15.34 -9.12 -11.14
N SER A 31 -15.14 -9.24 -12.45
CA SER A 31 -15.23 -10.54 -13.12
C SER A 31 -14.00 -11.33 -12.75
N SER A 32 -14.17 -12.58 -12.35
CA SER A 32 -13.05 -13.50 -12.16
C SER A 32 -12.15 -13.44 -13.40
N PRO A 33 -10.83 -13.30 -13.24
CA PRO A 33 -9.93 -13.47 -14.37
C PRO A 33 -10.19 -14.85 -15.00
N PRO A 34 -10.01 -14.98 -16.32
CA PRO A 34 -10.17 -16.27 -16.98
C PRO A 34 -9.30 -17.32 -16.26
N PRO A 35 -9.75 -18.59 -16.17
CA PRO A 35 -8.94 -19.65 -15.60
C PRO A 35 -7.60 -19.70 -16.35
N CYS A 36 -6.50 -19.77 -15.60
CA CYS A 36 -5.16 -19.87 -16.18
C CYS A 36 -5.12 -21.03 -17.16
N ASP A 37 -4.91 -20.73 -18.44
CA ASP A 37 -4.81 -21.76 -19.47
C ASP A 37 -3.45 -22.45 -19.29
N PRO A 38 -3.39 -23.75 -18.95
CA PRO A 38 -2.11 -24.42 -18.66
C PRO A 38 -1.17 -24.47 -19.87
N ALA A 39 -1.67 -24.19 -21.08
CA ALA A 39 -0.89 -24.07 -22.30
C ALA A 39 -0.06 -22.77 -22.40
N GLU A 40 -0.37 -21.73 -21.61
CA GLU A 40 0.40 -20.48 -21.54
C GLU A 40 1.41 -20.45 -20.37
N SER A 41 1.60 -21.58 -19.67
CA SER A 41 2.57 -21.71 -18.57
C SER A 41 4.03 -21.88 -19.05
N GLY A 42 4.38 -21.32 -20.21
CA GLY A 42 5.77 -21.04 -20.51
C GLY A 42 6.29 -20.05 -19.47
N ALA A 43 7.54 -20.18 -19.04
CA ALA A 43 8.21 -19.14 -18.26
C ALA A 43 8.06 -17.83 -19.05
N GLY A 44 7.13 -16.97 -18.63
CA GLY A 44 6.80 -15.74 -19.34
C GLY A 44 8.09 -14.97 -19.51
N ALA A 45 8.56 -14.86 -20.75
CA ALA A 45 9.65 -13.96 -21.07
C ALA A 45 9.23 -12.60 -20.51
N ALA A 46 10.13 -11.93 -19.78
CA ALA A 46 9.86 -10.58 -19.33
C ALA A 46 9.37 -9.77 -20.53
N GLU A 47 8.17 -9.20 -20.42
CA GLU A 47 7.59 -8.35 -21.45
C GLU A 47 8.65 -7.35 -21.93
N PRO A 48 8.82 -7.15 -23.25
CA PRO A 48 9.81 -6.22 -23.78
C PRO A 48 9.63 -4.84 -23.14
N TYR A 49 10.74 -4.26 -22.70
CA TYR A 49 10.75 -2.92 -22.13
C TYR A 49 10.04 -1.92 -23.06
N ASP A 50 8.92 -1.36 -22.59
CA ASP A 50 8.22 -0.30 -23.31
C ASP A 50 8.93 1.04 -23.07
N PRO A 51 9.53 1.66 -24.09
CA PRO A 51 10.21 2.94 -23.95
C PRO A 51 9.26 4.10 -23.61
N ALA A 52 7.93 3.92 -23.69
CA ALA A 52 6.98 4.90 -23.19
C ALA A 52 7.05 5.03 -21.66
N TYR A 53 7.35 3.95 -20.92
CA TYR A 53 7.55 3.99 -19.47
C TYR A 53 8.74 4.90 -19.08
N SER A 54 9.84 4.90 -19.85
CA SER A 54 10.97 5.82 -19.61
C SER A 54 10.58 7.28 -19.69
N ARG A 55 9.58 7.65 -20.50
CA ARG A 55 9.20 9.06 -20.71
C ARG A 55 8.44 9.66 -19.53
N GLN A 56 7.98 8.84 -18.59
CA GLN A 56 7.32 9.26 -17.35
C GLN A 56 8.23 9.12 -16.11
N LEU A 57 9.44 8.61 -16.29
CA LEU A 57 10.34 8.35 -15.16
C LEU A 57 10.92 9.68 -14.66
N VAL A 58 10.48 10.09 -13.47
CA VAL A 58 10.96 11.32 -12.83
C VAL A 58 12.33 11.09 -12.19
N SER A 59 12.47 10.01 -11.41
CA SER A 59 13.72 9.65 -10.73
C SER A 59 13.71 8.18 -10.30
N GLN A 60 14.89 7.67 -9.94
CA GLN A 60 15.10 6.38 -9.30
C GLN A 60 15.58 6.61 -7.87
N ILE A 61 14.94 5.97 -6.89
CA ILE A 61 15.25 6.15 -5.45
C ILE A 61 16.35 5.19 -5.00
N ALA A 62 16.24 3.93 -5.40
CA ALA A 62 17.16 2.87 -5.05
C ALA A 62 17.19 1.81 -6.16
N TYR A 63 18.33 1.13 -6.26
CA TYR A 63 18.54 0.00 -7.16
C TYR A 63 19.38 -1.04 -6.43
N SER A 64 19.05 -2.31 -6.65
CA SER A 64 19.89 -3.41 -6.21
C SER A 64 20.08 -4.37 -7.37
N ASP A 65 21.35 -4.68 -7.67
CA ASP A 65 21.71 -5.64 -8.70
C ASP A 65 21.32 -7.06 -8.22
N ALA A 66 20.69 -7.85 -9.09
CA ALA A 66 20.28 -9.21 -8.74
C ALA A 66 21.45 -10.12 -8.31
N SER A 67 22.65 -9.86 -8.83
CA SER A 67 23.88 -10.59 -8.45
C SER A 67 24.31 -10.34 -7.00
N SER A 68 23.82 -9.29 -6.34
CA SER A 68 24.09 -9.02 -4.93
C SER A 68 23.40 -10.02 -3.98
N GLY A 69 22.34 -10.70 -4.45
CA GLY A 69 21.48 -11.52 -3.60
C GLY A 69 20.72 -10.73 -2.53
N ARG A 70 20.74 -9.39 -2.62
CA ARG A 70 20.02 -8.44 -1.78
C ARG A 70 18.98 -7.75 -2.66
N PHE A 71 17.71 -7.91 -2.35
CA PHE A 71 16.61 -7.45 -3.19
C PHE A 71 15.81 -6.38 -2.47
N LEU A 72 15.20 -5.47 -3.23
CA LEU A 72 14.37 -4.39 -2.68
C LEU A 72 12.91 -4.81 -2.69
N GLY A 73 12.22 -4.67 -1.57
CA GLY A 73 10.84 -5.09 -1.34
C GLY A 73 10.00 -4.05 -0.62
N SER A 74 8.70 -4.32 -0.55
CA SER A 74 7.73 -3.56 0.26
C SER A 74 7.81 -2.04 0.10
N PRO A 75 7.69 -1.53 -1.14
CA PRO A 75 7.80 -0.09 -1.35
C PRO A 75 6.67 0.65 -0.62
N SER A 76 7.02 1.76 0.00
CA SER A 76 6.05 2.70 0.59
C SER A 76 6.41 4.13 0.21
N LEU A 77 5.42 4.99 0.03
CA LEU A 77 5.59 6.39 -0.38
C LEU A 77 4.52 7.24 0.30
N VAL A 78 4.92 8.35 0.90
CA VAL A 78 4.01 9.32 1.52
C VAL A 78 4.43 10.75 1.22
N ARG A 79 3.45 11.62 1.04
CA ARG A 79 3.66 13.07 0.94
C ARG A 79 3.50 13.71 2.32
N VAL A 80 4.55 14.39 2.78
CA VAL A 80 4.55 15.07 4.09
C VAL A 80 4.00 16.49 3.97
N ASN A 81 4.31 17.18 2.87
CA ASN A 81 3.80 18.51 2.54
C ASN A 81 3.88 18.77 1.01
N GLU A 82 3.69 20.02 0.58
CA GLU A 82 3.64 20.41 -0.84
C GLU A 82 4.86 19.98 -1.67
N THR A 83 6.05 19.90 -1.07
CA THR A 83 7.28 19.55 -1.78
C THR A 83 8.00 18.32 -1.22
N THR A 84 7.72 17.98 0.04
CA THR A 84 8.41 16.90 0.75
C THR A 84 7.71 15.56 0.55
N LEU A 85 8.47 14.59 0.05
CA LEU A 85 8.09 13.18 -0.04
C LEU A 85 9.01 12.33 0.83
N LEU A 86 8.47 11.26 1.38
CA LEU A 86 9.25 10.18 1.97
C LEU A 86 8.92 8.87 1.26
N ALA A 87 9.95 8.11 0.92
CA ALA A 87 9.82 6.78 0.34
C ALA A 87 10.58 5.78 1.20
N SER A 88 10.15 4.53 1.23
CA SER A 88 10.90 3.45 1.87
C SER A 88 10.82 2.18 1.06
N HIS A 89 11.79 1.30 1.30
CA HIS A 89 11.76 -0.11 0.92
C HIS A 89 12.50 -0.90 1.99
N ASP A 90 12.20 -2.19 2.08
CA ASP A 90 12.99 -3.13 2.85
C ASP A 90 13.89 -3.99 1.96
N TYR A 91 14.96 -4.47 2.56
CA TYR A 91 15.83 -5.44 1.92
C TYR A 91 15.40 -6.86 2.29
N PHE A 92 15.47 -7.76 1.31
CA PHE A 92 15.29 -9.19 1.51
C PHE A 92 16.31 -10.01 0.70
N GLY A 93 16.34 -11.32 0.93
CA GLY A 93 17.28 -12.24 0.30
C GLY A 93 18.31 -12.80 1.29
N ALA A 94 19.05 -13.82 0.86
CA ALA A 94 20.02 -14.50 1.73
C ALA A 94 21.15 -13.57 2.19
N SER A 95 21.43 -12.51 1.43
CA SER A 95 22.44 -11.49 1.74
C SER A 95 21.95 -10.38 2.68
N ASP A 96 20.70 -10.41 3.16
CA ASP A 96 20.14 -9.42 4.11
C ASP A 96 19.61 -10.07 5.40
N PRO A 97 20.49 -10.49 6.32
CA PRO A 97 20.07 -11.14 7.56
C PRO A 97 19.34 -10.20 8.53
N ASN A 98 19.59 -8.89 8.42
CA ASN A 98 19.09 -7.90 9.37
C ASN A 98 17.68 -7.38 9.04
N ARG A 99 17.16 -7.65 7.83
CA ARG A 99 15.86 -7.16 7.36
C ARG A 99 15.77 -5.65 7.55
N GLN A 100 16.61 -4.94 6.82
CA GLN A 100 16.78 -3.50 6.96
C GLN A 100 15.77 -2.74 6.10
N THR A 101 15.13 -1.71 6.65
CA THR A 101 14.35 -0.72 5.89
C THR A 101 15.16 0.55 5.73
N THR A 102 15.21 1.09 4.51
CA THR A 102 15.79 2.43 4.25
C THR A 102 14.68 3.42 3.92
N VAL A 103 14.71 4.59 4.57
CA VAL A 103 13.80 5.70 4.31
C VAL A 103 14.57 6.81 3.58
N TYR A 104 14.01 7.27 2.47
CA TYR A 104 14.53 8.35 1.64
C TYR A 104 13.62 9.56 1.73
N ARG A 105 14.21 10.74 1.62
CA ARG A 105 13.51 12.02 1.61
C ARG A 105 13.82 12.80 0.35
N SER A 106 12.77 13.33 -0.26
CA SER A 106 12.85 14.36 -1.30
C SER A 106 12.22 15.65 -0.77
N VAL A 107 12.78 16.80 -1.16
CA VAL A 107 12.24 18.15 -0.89
C VAL A 107 11.91 18.93 -2.15
N ASP A 108 11.98 18.25 -3.30
CA ASP A 108 11.83 18.81 -4.65
C ASP A 108 10.83 17.98 -5.48
N ASN A 109 9.76 17.50 -4.83
CA ASN A 109 8.69 16.72 -5.46
C ASN A 109 9.15 15.41 -6.12
N GLY A 110 10.19 14.79 -5.56
CA GLY A 110 10.71 13.51 -6.02
C GLY A 110 11.71 13.61 -7.17
N ALA A 111 12.27 14.80 -7.44
CA ALA A 111 13.33 14.93 -8.44
C ALA A 111 14.67 14.40 -7.90
N THR A 112 14.98 14.67 -6.63
CA THR A 112 16.16 14.13 -5.94
C THR A 112 15.79 13.51 -4.60
N TRP A 113 16.59 12.53 -4.17
CA TRP A 113 16.36 11.76 -2.96
C TRP A 113 17.64 11.64 -2.13
N ALA A 114 17.51 11.79 -0.82
CA ALA A 114 18.58 11.55 0.14
C ALA A 114 18.12 10.52 1.18
N VAL A 115 19.03 9.66 1.65
CA VAL A 115 18.75 8.77 2.77
C VAL A 115 18.48 9.61 4.02
N SER A 116 17.36 9.33 4.68
CA SER A 116 16.92 10.01 5.90
C SER A 116 17.03 9.12 7.14
N ALA A 117 16.86 7.81 6.99
CA ALA A 117 16.98 6.84 8.07
C ALA A 117 17.22 5.43 7.52
N GLU A 118 17.90 4.61 8.32
CA GLU A 118 18.01 3.16 8.13
C GLU A 118 17.56 2.49 9.42
N LEU A 119 16.67 1.50 9.32
CA LEU A 119 16.08 0.81 10.45
C LEU A 119 16.32 -0.69 10.32
N ASP A 120 17.01 -1.27 11.31
CA ASP A 120 17.23 -2.71 11.36
C ASP A 120 16.01 -3.43 11.95
N ARG A 121 15.76 -4.65 11.45
CA ARG A 121 14.65 -5.53 11.87
C ARG A 121 13.27 -4.88 11.69
N MET A 122 13.13 -4.08 10.65
CA MET A 122 11.86 -3.47 10.24
C MET A 122 11.61 -3.88 8.79
N TYR A 123 10.48 -4.51 8.53
CA TYR A 123 10.12 -5.04 7.21
C TYR A 123 8.60 -5.10 7.06
N TRP A 124 8.14 -5.06 5.82
CA TRP A 124 6.73 -5.05 5.42
C TRP A 124 5.94 -3.87 6.00
N SER A 125 6.66 -2.79 6.33
CA SER A 125 6.10 -1.62 6.98
C SER A 125 5.63 -0.57 5.96
N ASN A 126 4.63 0.20 6.37
CA ASN A 126 4.09 1.30 5.57
C ASN A 126 4.36 2.65 6.24
N LEU A 127 4.77 3.62 5.43
CA LEU A 127 4.86 5.03 5.80
C LEU A 127 3.47 5.66 5.78
N PHE A 128 3.14 6.40 6.83
CA PHE A 128 1.92 7.22 6.86
C PHE A 128 2.13 8.49 7.67
N VAL A 129 1.32 9.51 7.37
CA VAL A 129 1.30 10.76 8.10
C VAL A 129 0.05 10.80 8.97
N LEU A 130 0.24 11.09 10.26
CA LEU A 130 -0.85 11.30 11.20
C LEU A 130 -0.54 12.55 12.04
N ASN A 131 -1.47 13.52 12.01
CA ASN A 131 -1.34 14.79 12.74
C ASN A 131 -0.01 15.52 12.50
N GLY A 132 0.45 15.55 11.24
CA GLY A 132 1.70 16.20 10.83
C GLY A 132 2.98 15.45 11.20
N ASN A 133 2.88 14.28 11.82
CA ASN A 133 4.01 13.42 12.15
C ASN A 133 4.07 12.23 11.20
N VAL A 134 5.27 11.73 10.94
CA VAL A 134 5.51 10.57 10.09
C VAL A 134 5.68 9.34 10.97
N TYR A 135 5.00 8.26 10.59
CA TYR A 135 5.07 6.96 11.24
C TYR A 135 5.43 5.88 10.22
N LEU A 136 6.10 4.84 10.71
CA LEU A 136 6.39 3.62 9.98
C LEU A 136 5.86 2.45 10.83
N LEU A 137 4.98 1.63 10.27
CA LEU A 137 4.33 0.54 10.99
C LEU A 137 4.19 -0.71 10.09
N GLY A 138 4.58 -1.87 10.62
CA GLY A 138 4.43 -3.20 10.01
C GLY A 138 5.02 -4.28 10.89
#